data_AF-A0A521GZ45-F1
#
_entry.id   AF-A0A521GZ45-F1
#
_cell.length_a   1.000
_cell.length_b   1.000
_cell.length_c   1.000
_cell.angle_alpha   90.00
_cell.angle_beta   90.00
_cell.angle_gamma   90.00
#
_symmetry.space_group_name_H-M   'P 1'
#
loop_
_entity.id
_entity.type
_entity.pdbx_description
1 polymer ?
#
loop_
_entity_poly.entity_id
_entity_poly.type
_entity_poly.pdbx_seq_one_letter_code
_entity_poly.pdbx_strand_id
1 'polypeptide(L)'
;MARSTPRFFATALAAVALLSGSVSAEAPGRATQSQQDKVKLDPTLIRYGKASDFDPAKGHKVGTVRSTDVYNEIPAYQTIIKEKVPEGSARWIQLMREATEVYRAALEKAAGTEYTLIVEEGGISGYTTSNLTQTIIKSLK
;
A
#
# COMPACT_ATOMS: atom_id res chain seq x y z
N MET A 1 8.30 -8.33 73.15
CA MET A 1 6.86 -8.18 73.48
C MET A 1 6.07 -8.47 72.21
N ALA A 2 5.48 -9.66 72.12
CA ALA A 2 4.02 -9.91 72.21
C ALA A 2 3.29 -9.57 70.89
N ARG A 3 3.01 -10.59 70.05
CA ARG A 3 1.76 -11.37 69.93
C ARG A 3 0.79 -10.76 68.89
N SER A 4 0.49 -11.49 67.81
CA SER A 4 -0.87 -11.69 67.34
C SER A 4 -0.97 -12.89 66.39
N THR A 5 -2.13 -13.52 66.45
CA THR A 5 -2.46 -14.94 66.27
C THR A 5 -2.88 -15.38 64.84
N PRO A 6 -3.06 -16.70 64.61
CA PRO A 6 -3.06 -17.36 63.30
C PRO A 6 -4.47 -17.70 62.79
N ARG A 7 -4.56 -18.30 61.58
CA ARG A 7 -5.64 -19.16 61.03
C ARG A 7 -5.50 -19.23 59.49
N PHE A 8 -5.70 -20.31 58.72
CA PHE A 8 -6.34 -21.61 58.87
C PHE A 8 -5.67 -22.65 57.95
N PHE A 9 -5.72 -23.91 58.40
CA PHE A 9 -5.96 -25.16 57.66
C PHE A 9 -5.99 -25.14 56.12
N ALA A 10 -5.30 -26.09 55.48
CA ALA A 10 -5.96 -27.29 54.95
C ALA A 10 -4.97 -28.24 54.25
N THR A 11 -5.12 -29.51 54.60
CA THR A 11 -4.48 -30.73 54.11
C THR A 11 -4.99 -31.10 52.71
N ALA A 12 -4.12 -31.60 51.83
CA ALA A 12 -4.41 -32.68 50.86
C ALA A 12 -3.09 -33.05 50.15
N LEU A 13 -2.45 -34.17 50.54
CA LEU A 13 -2.61 -35.51 49.98
C LEU A 13 -2.22 -35.59 48.49
N ALA A 14 -0.97 -35.99 48.27
CA ALA A 14 -0.48 -36.43 46.97
C ALA A 14 -0.96 -37.87 46.71
N ALA A 15 -1.51 -38.12 45.52
CA ALA A 15 -1.63 -39.45 44.95
C ALA A 15 -1.40 -39.38 43.44
N VAL A 16 -0.41 -40.15 43.01
CA VAL A 16 0.08 -40.37 41.65
C VAL A 16 -0.84 -41.38 40.94
N ALA A 17 -1.08 -41.22 39.63
CA ALA A 17 -0.85 -42.24 38.59
C ALA A 17 -1.79 -42.18 37.36
N LEU A 18 -1.12 -42.09 36.20
CA LEU A 18 -1.30 -42.88 34.96
C LEU A 18 -2.48 -42.63 33.99
N LEU A 19 -2.06 -42.15 32.80
CA LEU A 19 -2.40 -42.55 31.43
C LEU A 19 -3.86 -42.67 30.98
N SER A 20 -4.25 -41.78 30.06
CA SER A 20 -4.78 -42.04 28.70
C SER A 20 -5.09 -40.65 28.09
N GLY A 21 -4.36 -40.15 27.10
CA GLY A 21 -4.32 -40.72 25.75
C GLY A 21 -5.52 -40.22 24.95
N SER A 22 -5.49 -38.96 24.48
CA SER A 22 -6.18 -38.47 23.27
C SER A 22 -5.62 -37.10 22.94
N VAL A 23 -4.69 -37.07 21.99
CA VAL A 23 -4.18 -35.85 21.40
C VAL A 23 -5.28 -35.29 20.49
N SER A 24 -6.07 -34.32 20.97
CA SER A 24 -6.75 -33.41 20.05
C SER A 24 -5.70 -32.41 19.59
N ALA A 25 -5.00 -32.77 18.52
CA ALA A 25 -4.27 -31.83 17.71
C ALA A 25 -5.28 -30.86 17.10
N GLU A 26 -5.61 -29.81 17.86
CA GLU A 26 -6.25 -28.64 17.29
C GLU A 26 -5.19 -27.95 16.44
N ALA A 27 -5.13 -28.37 15.18
CA ALA A 27 -4.44 -27.62 14.15
C ALA A 27 -4.94 -26.17 14.26
N PRO A 28 -4.06 -25.15 14.24
CA PRO A 28 -4.49 -23.83 13.86
C PRO A 28 -4.88 -23.94 12.39
N GLY A 29 -6.14 -24.33 12.16
CA GLY A 29 -6.84 -24.20 10.91
C GLY A 29 -6.82 -22.72 10.61
N ARG A 30 -5.79 -22.34 9.86
CA ARG A 30 -5.66 -21.06 9.18
C ARG A 30 -7.00 -20.86 8.50
N ALA A 31 -7.83 -19.98 9.05
CA ALA A 31 -8.96 -19.44 8.34
C ALA A 31 -8.35 -18.69 7.16
N THR A 32 -8.16 -19.39 6.05
CA THR A 32 -8.08 -18.76 4.74
C THR A 32 -9.43 -18.12 4.54
N GLN A 33 -9.56 -16.89 5.02
CA GLN A 33 -10.55 -15.95 4.53
C GLN A 33 -10.26 -15.81 3.03
N SER A 34 -10.84 -16.68 2.22
CA SER A 34 -11.01 -16.47 0.80
C SER A 34 -12.17 -15.50 0.60
N GLN A 35 -12.03 -14.29 1.16
CA GLN A 35 -12.58 -13.11 0.52
C GLN A 35 -11.56 -12.79 -0.58
N GLN A 36 -11.75 -13.43 -1.74
CA GLN A 36 -11.28 -12.83 -2.97
C GLN A 36 -12.07 -11.52 -3.10
N ASP A 37 -11.57 -10.45 -2.49
CA ASP A 37 -12.02 -9.11 -2.82
C ASP A 37 -11.84 -9.00 -4.32
N LYS A 38 -12.96 -9.04 -5.06
CA LYS A 38 -12.96 -8.98 -6.51
C LYS A 38 -12.15 -7.74 -6.89
N VAL A 39 -10.97 -7.92 -7.47
CA VAL A 39 -10.07 -6.83 -7.82
C VAL A 39 -10.85 -5.84 -8.69
N LYS A 40 -10.89 -4.58 -8.28
CA LYS A 40 -11.50 -3.49 -9.06
C LYS A 40 -10.41 -2.51 -9.44
N LEU A 41 -10.21 -2.35 -10.75
CA LEU A 41 -9.28 -1.41 -11.34
C LEU A 41 -10.08 -0.32 -12.07
N ASP A 42 -9.80 0.94 -11.76
CA ASP A 42 -10.32 2.08 -12.52
C ASP A 42 -9.32 2.46 -13.63
N PRO A 43 -9.65 2.24 -14.92
CA PRO A 43 -8.75 2.53 -16.02
C PRO A 43 -8.47 4.03 -16.20
N THR A 44 -9.34 4.91 -15.68
CA THR A 44 -9.17 6.38 -15.79
C THR A 44 -8.08 6.92 -14.86
N LEU A 45 -7.71 6.12 -13.85
CA LEU A 45 -6.72 6.46 -12.85
C LEU A 45 -5.36 5.81 -13.11
N ILE A 46 -5.19 5.12 -14.25
CA ILE A 46 -3.89 4.59 -14.67
C ILE A 46 -2.98 5.74 -15.11
N ARG A 47 -1.77 5.77 -14.55
CA ARG A 47 -0.71 6.75 -14.86
C ARG A 47 0.43 6.16 -15.65
N TYR A 48 0.70 4.86 -15.47
CA TYR A 48 1.69 4.10 -16.23
C TYR A 48 1.18 2.69 -16.52
N GLY A 49 1.55 2.15 -17.69
CA GLY A 49 1.13 0.83 -18.17
C GLY A 49 -0.26 0.82 -18.81
N LYS A 50 -0.79 -0.37 -19.08
CA LYS A 50 -2.11 -0.56 -19.70
C LYS A 50 -2.95 -1.54 -18.90
N ALA A 51 -4.24 -1.23 -18.75
CA ALA A 51 -5.19 -2.12 -18.07
C ALA A 51 -5.23 -3.53 -18.69
N SER A 52 -5.10 -3.62 -20.02
CA SER A 52 -5.07 -4.89 -20.77
C SER A 52 -3.92 -5.82 -20.40
N ASP A 53 -2.82 -5.25 -19.89
CA ASP A 53 -1.59 -5.97 -19.61
C ASP A 53 -1.54 -6.42 -18.14
N PHE A 54 -2.52 -5.99 -17.33
CA PHE A 54 -2.66 -6.37 -15.94
C PHE A 54 -3.55 -7.60 -15.79
N ASP A 55 -2.94 -8.66 -15.25
CA ASP A 55 -3.64 -9.88 -14.86
C ASP A 55 -3.39 -10.12 -13.36
N PRO A 56 -4.41 -9.96 -12.50
CA PRO A 56 -4.24 -10.15 -11.07
C PRO A 56 -3.88 -11.59 -10.70
N ALA A 57 -4.18 -12.59 -11.55
CA ALA A 57 -3.81 -13.98 -11.32
C ALA A 57 -2.31 -14.26 -11.53
N LYS A 58 -1.60 -13.38 -12.25
CA LYS A 58 -0.15 -13.50 -12.52
C LYS A 58 0.72 -12.84 -11.46
N GLY A 59 0.13 -12.19 -10.46
CA GLY A 59 0.87 -11.56 -9.36
C GLY A 59 1.73 -10.37 -9.81
N HIS A 60 1.30 -9.63 -10.84
CA HIS A 60 1.99 -8.43 -11.32
C HIS A 60 2.13 -7.39 -10.20
N LYS A 61 3.27 -6.68 -10.13
CA LYS A 61 3.43 -5.58 -9.17
C LYS A 61 2.67 -4.34 -9.66
N VAL A 62 1.90 -3.74 -8.76
CA VAL A 62 1.15 -2.50 -9.00
C VAL A 62 1.61 -1.43 -8.02
N GLY A 63 1.98 -0.27 -8.55
CA GLY A 63 2.30 0.92 -7.78
C GLY A 63 1.11 1.85 -7.63
N THR A 64 1.04 2.58 -6.53
CA THR A 64 0.16 3.75 -6.38
C THR A 64 0.97 5.04 -6.31
N VAL A 65 0.39 6.13 -6.82
CA VAL A 65 0.97 7.47 -6.76
C VAL A 65 -0.09 8.48 -6.35
N ARG A 66 0.31 9.54 -5.64
CA ARG A 66 -0.48 10.77 -5.54
C ARG A 66 0.05 11.79 -6.52
N SER A 67 -0.60 11.95 -7.68
CA SER A 67 -0.12 12.86 -8.73
C SER A 67 0.11 14.28 -8.24
N THR A 68 -0.80 14.81 -7.42
CA THR A 68 -0.72 16.19 -6.91
C THR A 68 0.58 16.43 -6.16
N ASP A 69 1.00 15.50 -5.29
CA ASP A 69 2.27 15.59 -4.56
C ASP A 69 3.46 15.63 -5.53
N VAL A 70 3.43 14.80 -6.58
CA VAL A 70 4.51 14.77 -7.57
C VAL A 70 4.55 16.06 -8.40
N TYR A 71 3.41 16.53 -8.90
CA TYR A 71 3.33 17.77 -9.68
C TYR A 71 3.80 18.99 -8.88
N ASN A 72 3.50 19.05 -7.58
CA ASN A 72 3.97 20.12 -6.70
C ASN A 72 5.49 20.21 -6.59
N GLU A 73 6.22 19.14 -6.92
CA GLU A 73 7.69 19.10 -6.92
C GLU A 73 8.30 19.43 -8.30
N ILE A 74 7.48 19.63 -9.34
CA ILE A 74 7.96 19.91 -10.71
C ILE A 74 8.12 21.42 -10.93
N PRO A 75 9.30 21.93 -11.33
CA PRO A 75 9.56 23.37 -11.47
C PRO A 75 8.60 24.12 -12.40
N ALA A 76 8.21 23.51 -13.53
CA ALA A 76 7.27 24.10 -14.47
C ALA A 76 5.87 24.29 -13.85
N TYR A 77 5.40 23.33 -13.05
CA TYR A 77 4.13 23.42 -12.35
C TYR A 77 4.19 24.42 -11.17
N GLN A 78 5.31 24.45 -10.44
CA GLN A 78 5.56 25.46 -9.42
C GLN A 78 5.52 26.88 -10.01
N THR A 79 6.02 27.07 -11.23
CA THR A 79 5.93 28.35 -11.96
C THR A 79 4.47 28.75 -12.22
N ILE A 80 3.62 27.81 -12.65
CA ILE A 80 2.17 28.05 -12.85
C ILE A 80 1.53 28.58 -11.57
N ILE A 81 1.77 27.91 -10.45
CA ILE A 81 1.21 28.29 -9.14
C ILE A 81 1.73 29.65 -8.70
N LYS A 82 3.06 29.83 -8.72
CA LYS A 82 3.74 31.04 -8.24
C LYS A 82 3.30 32.28 -9.00
N GLU A 83 3.22 32.18 -10.32
CA GLU A 83 2.89 33.31 -11.19
C GLU A 83 1.39 33.43 -11.47
N LYS A 84 0.57 32.51 -10.94
CA LYS A 84 -0.88 32.45 -11.19
C LYS A 84 -1.21 32.49 -12.68
N VAL A 85 -0.47 31.70 -13.47
CA VAL A 85 -0.64 31.67 -14.93
C VAL A 85 -2.06 31.21 -15.25
N PRO A 86 -2.86 31.98 -16.02
CA PRO A 86 -4.26 31.64 -16.29
C PRO A 86 -4.39 30.30 -17.02
N GLU A 87 -5.28 29.44 -16.51
CA GLU A 87 -5.60 28.16 -17.13
C GLU A 87 -6.08 28.36 -18.58
N GLY A 88 -5.63 27.48 -19.48
CA GLY A 88 -5.94 27.57 -20.92
C GLY A 88 -5.19 28.65 -21.70
N SER A 89 -4.40 29.52 -21.04
CA SER A 89 -3.50 30.43 -21.76
C SER A 89 -2.37 29.67 -22.46
N ALA A 90 -1.80 30.25 -23.53
CA ALA A 90 -0.68 29.64 -24.25
C ALA A 90 0.50 29.28 -23.32
N ARG A 91 0.80 30.16 -22.36
CA ARG A 91 1.86 29.94 -21.37
C ARG A 91 1.53 28.81 -20.40
N TRP A 92 0.29 28.71 -19.94
CA TRP A 92 -0.15 27.61 -19.08
C TRP A 92 -0.04 26.26 -19.81
N ILE A 93 -0.49 26.20 -21.06
CA ILE A 93 -0.43 24.98 -21.88
C ILE A 93 1.01 24.53 -22.05
N GLN A 94 1.92 25.48 -22.33
CA GLN A 94 3.34 25.18 -22.46
C GLN A 94 3.93 24.61 -21.16
N LEU A 95 3.72 25.27 -20.03
CA LEU A 95 4.24 24.83 -18.73
C LEU A 95 3.64 23.50 -18.29
N MET A 96 2.34 23.27 -18.54
CA MET A 96 1.71 21.99 -18.25
C MET A 96 2.26 20.88 -19.11
N ARG A 97 2.52 21.12 -20.39
CA ARG A 97 3.15 20.13 -21.28
C ARG A 97 4.51 19.73 -20.74
N GLU A 98 5.35 20.70 -20.39
CA GLU A 98 6.67 20.47 -19.78
C GLU A 98 6.54 19.67 -18.48
N ALA A 99 5.62 20.06 -17.60
CA ALA A 99 5.41 19.34 -16.34
C ALA A 99 4.94 17.89 -16.57
N THR A 100 4.04 17.67 -17.52
CA THR A 100 3.55 16.33 -17.87
C THR A 100 4.65 15.45 -18.49
N GLU A 101 5.53 16.01 -19.32
CA GLU A 101 6.68 15.28 -19.88
C GLU A 101 7.62 14.81 -18.76
N VAL A 102 7.97 15.70 -17.83
CA VAL A 102 8.79 15.37 -16.65
C VAL A 102 8.12 14.31 -15.78
N TYR A 103 6.82 14.48 -15.51
CA TYR A 103 6.03 13.52 -14.73
C TYR A 103 6.02 12.12 -15.36
N ARG A 104 5.81 12.02 -16.68
CA ARG A 104 5.82 10.74 -17.41
C ARG A 104 7.19 10.08 -17.37
N ALA A 105 8.27 10.84 -17.57
CA ALA A 105 9.62 10.30 -17.48
C ALA A 105 9.93 9.77 -16.06
N ALA A 106 9.47 10.46 -15.01
CA ALA A 106 9.65 10.00 -13.64
C ALA A 106 8.83 8.74 -13.32
N LEU A 107 7.62 8.62 -13.85
CA LEU A 107 6.82 7.38 -13.75
C LEU A 107 7.54 6.19 -14.40
N GLU A 108 8.07 6.37 -15.61
CA GLU A 108 8.79 5.30 -16.33
C GLU A 108 10.05 4.86 -15.56
N LYS A 109 10.84 5.82 -15.07
CA LYS A 109 12.02 5.53 -14.21
C LYS A 109 11.61 4.76 -12.94
N ALA A 110 10.53 5.18 -12.27
CA ALA A 110 10.08 4.55 -11.03
C ALA A 110 9.44 3.17 -11.26
N ALA A 111 8.80 2.95 -12.41
CA ALA A 111 8.25 1.65 -12.78
C ALA A 111 9.36 0.63 -13.06
N GLY A 112 10.42 1.07 -13.77
CA GLY A 112 11.51 0.20 -14.20
C GLY A 112 11.00 -1.03 -14.95
N THR A 113 11.57 -2.19 -14.66
CA THR A 113 11.09 -3.49 -15.17
C THR A 113 10.17 -4.21 -14.18
N GLU A 114 9.89 -3.60 -13.03
CA GLU A 114 9.24 -4.29 -11.91
C GLU A 114 7.73 -4.09 -11.87
N TYR A 115 7.25 -2.89 -12.20
CA TYR A 115 5.85 -2.52 -12.08
C TYR A 115 5.14 -2.55 -13.44
N THR A 116 4.07 -3.35 -13.54
CA THR A 116 3.23 -3.41 -14.75
C THR A 116 2.25 -2.25 -14.83
N LEU A 117 1.81 -1.74 -13.68
CA LEU A 117 0.92 -0.59 -13.57
C LEU A 117 1.38 0.36 -12.47
N ILE A 118 1.18 1.66 -12.72
CA ILE A 118 1.10 2.67 -11.66
C ILE A 118 -0.26 3.35 -11.80
N VAL A 119 -1.02 3.40 -10.72
CA VAL A 119 -2.35 4.01 -10.66
C VAL A 119 -2.38 5.13 -9.62
N GLU A 120 -3.34 6.04 -9.69
CA GLU A 120 -3.59 6.94 -8.55
C GLU A 120 -3.93 6.16 -7.29
N GLU A 121 -3.60 6.74 -6.14
CA GLU A 121 -4.11 6.28 -4.86
C GLU A 121 -5.65 6.16 -4.90
N GLY A 122 -6.17 4.98 -4.56
CA GLY A 122 -7.60 4.65 -4.70
C GLY A 122 -8.04 4.11 -6.07
N GLY A 123 -7.16 4.11 -7.08
CA GLY A 123 -7.45 3.60 -8.43
C GLY A 123 -7.52 2.08 -8.58
N ILE A 124 -7.13 1.34 -7.54
CA ILE A 124 -7.28 -0.12 -7.45
C ILE A 124 -7.67 -0.54 -6.04
N SER A 125 -8.53 -1.56 -5.93
CA SER A 125 -8.94 -2.16 -4.65
C SER A 125 -8.98 -3.68 -4.75
N GLY A 126 -8.88 -4.37 -3.61
CA GLY A 126 -8.79 -5.84 -3.56
C GLY A 126 -7.46 -6.41 -4.06
N TYR A 127 -6.42 -5.57 -4.20
CA TYR A 127 -5.10 -5.97 -4.71
C TYR A 127 -3.98 -5.28 -3.91
N THR A 128 -2.87 -5.98 -3.68
CA THR A 128 -1.72 -5.42 -2.97
C THR A 128 -0.97 -4.43 -3.85
N THR A 129 -0.66 -3.26 -3.29
CA THR A 129 0.06 -2.19 -4.00
C THR A 129 1.22 -1.64 -3.18
N SER A 130 2.21 -1.04 -3.86
CA SER A 130 3.28 -0.26 -3.22
C SER A 130 3.09 1.24 -3.47
N ASN A 131 3.19 2.09 -2.45
CA ASN A 131 3.18 3.54 -2.65
C ASN A 131 4.52 4.00 -3.23
N LEU A 132 4.49 4.54 -4.46
CA LEU A 132 5.67 4.98 -5.21
C LEU A 132 5.86 6.50 -5.22
N THR A 133 5.02 7.27 -4.54
CA THR A 133 5.02 8.75 -4.61
C THR A 133 6.41 9.33 -4.33
N GLN A 134 7.07 8.91 -3.26
CA GLN A 134 8.41 9.40 -2.90
C GLN A 134 9.51 8.90 -3.87
N THR A 135 9.36 7.70 -4.42
CA THR A 135 10.26 7.16 -5.44
C THR A 135 10.19 7.98 -6.73
N ILE A 136 8.98 8.35 -7.14
CA ILE A 136 8.74 9.17 -8.33
C ILE A 136 9.28 10.58 -8.12
N ILE A 137 9.02 11.21 -6.96
CA ILE A 137 9.58 12.54 -6.61
C ILE A 137 11.11 12.54 -6.69
N LYS A 138 11.76 11.50 -6.14
CA LYS A 138 13.23 11.37 -6.22
C LYS A 138 13.74 11.24 -7.65
N SER A 139 12.91 10.75 -8.57
CA SER A 139 13.24 10.52 -9.99
C SER A 139 13.06 11.76 -10.88
N LEU A 140 12.53 12.86 -10.32
CA LEU A 140 12.39 14.16 -11.00
C LEU A 140 13.73 14.87 -11.24
N LYS A 141 14.80 14.43 -10.55
CA LYS A 141 16.15 15.01 -10.61
C LYS A 141 17.02 14.38 -11.69
#